data_AF-A0AAD6HYZ6-F1
#
_entry.id   AF-A0AAD6HYZ6-F1
#
_cell.length_a   1.000
_cell.length_b   1.000
_cell.length_c   1.000
_cell.angle_alpha   90.00
_cell.angle_beta   90.00
_cell.angle_gamma   90.00
#
_symmetry.space_group_name_H-M   'P 1'
#
loop_
_entity.id
_entity.type
_entity.pdbx_description
1 polymer ?
#
loop_
_entity_poly.entity_id
_entity_poly.type
_entity_poly.pdbx_seq_one_letter_code
_entity_poly.pdbx_strand_id
1 'polypeptide(L)'
;MVGITPPLTTNPNPAKPVVTDEAFWEEHSTFATGLPQSLSSPSLSNHANNEETYVKQYFEHFHPSFPLLHRPTFTVSLTPKLLLEAVTVIGSLFSPNLYDHGETRALAQWRQAIWQSGQEELRHMVSLNCSEIRQPWVMQAWLLYIIYGVYASEAGQFQTVKKMLRQLIDAVREIGLSQQGIAMPDAQSWMYQHDYNSPRDDSQTLYTRWMSYITTESMRLSLYTLVFLDSHTFSPCNSRPLMSPMELGWELPFPINLWEAKNSEIWLLRFNENFGLSTFTTANSLLHGPRGVGTASLTIATQQLMTETPDSELLSALEASPFAAFCVLTNMGALVRDFTRCYYQMPPSPSDPNPFHILTQAQNKQVHTAIEAITKIVKKQAYTGDNPQFLLWRTNELFISSLKISLCRPDQLLVGGIVDNSLIAGMAASTHLTQGNLVAIRRSAPLVLHHVGGDEGILALLNDLSGALSRISGEEQDKVVREAPWVTVTSYGVLLCIWGALKRASTDIRHHLNTFNELPKTSESCMLIFNTLMESALLNFSTENDRVRDPRLWTMDREAFVSLLDEGESLFVNLIKAFCQRRSVWGIGPSMLAVLGEIPGTGPE
;
A
#
# COMPACT_ATOMS: atom_id res chain seq x y z
N MET A 1 2.01 -64.97 34.86
CA MET A 1 3.43 -65.32 34.70
C MET A 1 3.70 -65.51 33.22
N VAL A 2 4.23 -64.45 32.58
CA VAL A 2 5.58 -64.38 31.99
C VAL A 2 5.71 -65.17 30.67
N GLY A 3 5.88 -64.41 29.59
CA GLY A 3 6.38 -64.85 28.29
C GLY A 3 6.77 -63.62 27.47
N ILE A 4 8.08 -63.41 27.33
CA ILE A 4 8.77 -62.19 26.88
C ILE A 4 8.59 -61.94 25.37
N THR A 5 8.48 -60.67 24.94
CA THR A 5 8.81 -60.23 23.57
C THR A 5 9.62 -58.91 23.59
N PRO A 6 10.57 -58.69 22.65
CA PRO A 6 11.59 -57.63 22.68
C PRO A 6 11.13 -56.33 22.00
N PRO A 7 11.90 -55.22 22.09
CA PRO A 7 11.45 -53.89 21.70
C PRO A 7 11.53 -53.67 20.18
N LEU A 8 10.44 -53.17 19.60
CA LEU A 8 10.41 -52.73 18.20
C LEU A 8 11.01 -51.32 18.10
N THR A 9 12.17 -51.29 17.48
CA THR A 9 12.89 -50.14 16.92
C THR A 9 11.99 -49.27 16.03
N THR A 10 11.98 -47.97 16.31
CA THR A 10 11.40 -46.93 15.46
C THR A 10 12.21 -46.78 14.17
N ASN A 11 11.60 -47.13 13.04
CA ASN A 11 12.05 -46.69 11.72
C ASN A 11 11.19 -45.48 11.28
N PRO A 12 11.79 -44.33 10.94
CA PRO A 12 11.05 -43.18 10.46
C PRO A 12 10.60 -43.42 9.01
N ASN A 13 9.31 -43.27 8.74
CA ASN A 13 8.79 -43.20 7.37
C ASN A 13 9.41 -41.98 6.66
N PRO A 14 9.80 -42.11 5.38
CA PRO A 14 10.42 -41.01 4.64
C PRO A 14 9.41 -39.88 4.46
N ALA A 15 9.79 -38.69 4.91
CA ALA A 15 9.09 -37.45 4.62
C ALA A 15 8.94 -37.32 3.09
N LYS A 16 7.69 -37.18 2.62
CA LYS A 16 7.44 -36.70 1.26
C LYS A 16 8.11 -35.32 1.12
N PRO A 17 8.83 -35.04 0.03
CA PRO A 17 9.53 -33.78 -0.11
C PRO A 17 8.51 -32.64 -0.16
N VAL A 18 8.79 -31.61 0.61
CA VAL A 18 8.14 -30.30 0.50
C VAL A 18 8.44 -29.79 -0.91
N VAL A 19 7.41 -29.65 -1.73
CA VAL A 19 7.51 -29.01 -3.05
C VAL A 19 7.88 -27.55 -2.81
N THR A 20 9.11 -27.18 -3.15
CA THR A 20 9.59 -25.79 -3.15
C THR A 20 8.98 -25.04 -4.34
N ASP A 21 8.85 -23.71 -4.22
CA ASP A 21 8.29 -22.84 -5.27
C ASP A 21 9.01 -22.96 -6.64
N GLU A 22 10.26 -23.45 -6.65
CA GLU A 22 11.01 -23.72 -7.89
C GLU A 22 10.48 -24.93 -8.68
N ALA A 23 10.02 -25.99 -7.99
CA ALA A 23 9.48 -27.19 -8.64
C ALA A 23 8.15 -26.93 -9.37
N PHE A 24 7.43 -25.87 -8.99
CA PHE A 24 6.20 -25.43 -9.65
C PHE A 24 6.43 -24.90 -11.07
N TRP A 25 7.57 -24.26 -11.33
CA TRP A 25 7.87 -23.74 -12.68
C TRP A 25 8.26 -24.85 -13.66
N GLU A 26 8.90 -25.92 -13.18
CA GLU A 26 9.29 -27.05 -14.04
C GLU A 26 8.09 -27.92 -14.46
N GLU A 27 7.12 -28.16 -13.57
CA GLU A 27 5.99 -29.06 -13.87
C GLU A 27 4.93 -28.43 -14.81
N HIS A 28 4.92 -27.09 -14.94
CA HIS A 28 4.00 -26.35 -15.81
C HIS A 28 4.63 -25.78 -17.09
N SER A 29 5.90 -26.08 -17.37
CA SER A 29 6.60 -25.64 -18.60
C SER A 29 6.30 -26.50 -19.83
N THR A 30 5.52 -27.58 -19.72
CA THR A 30 5.06 -28.37 -20.88
C THR A 30 3.68 -27.89 -21.36
N PHE A 31 3.63 -26.73 -22.03
CA PHE A 31 2.47 -26.34 -22.82
C PHE A 31 2.57 -26.89 -24.25
N ALA A 32 1.46 -27.49 -24.68
CA ALA A 32 1.32 -28.32 -25.86
C ALA A 32 1.67 -27.60 -27.17
N THR A 33 2.58 -28.22 -27.91
CA THR A 33 2.76 -28.08 -29.35
C THR A 33 1.44 -28.34 -30.08
N GLY A 34 0.93 -27.33 -30.79
CA GLY A 34 0.01 -27.52 -31.92
C GLY A 34 -1.14 -26.52 -32.00
N LEU A 35 -0.96 -25.42 -32.75
CA LEU A 35 -2.06 -24.63 -33.31
C LEU A 35 -1.74 -24.24 -34.77
N PRO A 36 -2.72 -24.23 -35.69
CA PRO A 36 -2.51 -23.94 -37.11
C PRO A 36 -2.33 -22.45 -37.39
N GLN A 37 -1.40 -22.13 -38.28
CA GLN A 37 -1.08 -20.78 -38.75
C GLN A 37 -2.17 -20.20 -39.68
N SER A 38 -2.75 -19.05 -39.32
CA SER A 38 -3.22 -17.96 -40.21
C SER A 38 -3.91 -16.90 -39.31
N LEU A 39 -3.64 -15.58 -39.31
CA LEU A 39 -3.14 -14.63 -40.31
C LEU A 39 -2.17 -13.64 -39.62
N SER A 40 -1.08 -13.29 -40.29
CA SER A 40 -0.02 -12.44 -39.74
C SER A 40 0.05 -11.08 -40.44
N SER A 41 0.03 -10.01 -39.65
CA SER A 41 0.54 -8.68 -40.01
C SER A 41 1.96 -8.51 -39.43
N PRO A 42 2.92 -7.84 -40.10
CA PRO A 42 4.34 -8.11 -39.87
C PRO A 42 5.00 -7.39 -38.67
N SER A 43 4.25 -6.72 -37.79
CA SER A 43 4.84 -5.91 -36.70
C SER A 43 4.49 -6.35 -35.27
N LEU A 44 3.55 -7.28 -35.06
CA LEU A 44 3.16 -7.78 -33.72
C LEU A 44 3.93 -9.03 -33.26
N SER A 45 4.67 -9.70 -34.15
CA SER A 45 5.16 -11.07 -33.91
C SER A 45 6.26 -11.21 -32.86
N ASN A 46 6.96 -10.14 -32.48
CA ASN A 46 7.99 -10.20 -31.44
C ASN A 46 7.44 -10.04 -30.01
N HIS A 47 6.20 -9.57 -29.85
CA HIS A 47 5.62 -9.29 -28.52
C HIS A 47 4.73 -10.41 -27.97
N ALA A 48 4.18 -11.29 -28.83
CA ALA A 48 3.40 -12.44 -28.38
C ALA A 48 4.22 -13.40 -27.50
N ASN A 49 5.53 -13.54 -27.76
CA ASN A 49 6.46 -14.32 -26.92
C ASN A 49 6.77 -13.65 -25.56
N ASN A 50 6.39 -12.39 -25.38
CA ASN A 50 6.66 -11.64 -24.15
C ASN A 50 5.42 -11.52 -23.24
N GLU A 51 4.21 -11.85 -23.72
CA GLU A 51 2.99 -11.77 -22.91
C GLU A 51 3.04 -12.69 -21.70
N GLU A 52 3.35 -13.97 -21.88
CA GLU A 52 3.52 -14.94 -20.79
C GLU A 52 4.62 -14.52 -19.82
N THR A 53 5.71 -13.98 -20.35
CA THR A 53 6.82 -13.43 -19.54
C THR A 53 6.33 -12.28 -18.67
N TYR A 54 5.61 -11.31 -19.22
CA TYR A 54 5.09 -10.18 -18.44
C TYR A 54 4.03 -10.61 -17.43
N VAL A 55 3.16 -11.56 -17.77
CA VAL A 55 2.21 -12.15 -16.79
C VAL A 55 2.96 -12.79 -15.63
N LYS A 56 4.02 -13.56 -15.90
CA LYS A 56 4.89 -14.12 -14.86
C LYS A 56 5.49 -13.01 -13.98
N GLN A 57 6.05 -11.97 -14.60
CA GLN A 57 6.63 -10.83 -13.88
C GLN A 57 5.61 -10.11 -12.98
N TYR A 58 4.36 -9.96 -13.42
CA TYR A 58 3.27 -9.41 -12.60
C TYR A 58 3.04 -10.25 -11.33
N PHE A 59 2.90 -11.57 -11.46
CA PHE A 59 2.62 -12.45 -10.33
C PHE A 59 3.80 -12.64 -9.38
N GLU A 60 5.03 -12.50 -9.88
CA GLU A 60 6.25 -12.61 -9.07
C GLU A 60 6.59 -11.33 -8.32
N HIS A 61 6.35 -10.16 -8.91
CA HIS A 61 6.85 -8.89 -8.37
C HIS A 61 5.77 -7.93 -7.90
N PHE A 62 4.60 -7.87 -8.55
CA PHE A 62 3.52 -6.95 -8.16
C PHE A 62 2.49 -7.61 -7.24
N HIS A 63 1.98 -8.79 -7.63
CA HIS A 63 0.92 -9.52 -6.91
C HIS A 63 1.22 -9.74 -5.41
N PRO A 64 2.46 -10.07 -4.97
CA PRO A 64 2.74 -10.25 -3.54
C PRO A 64 2.55 -8.97 -2.70
N SER A 65 2.66 -7.80 -3.33
CA SER A 65 2.44 -6.50 -2.67
C SER A 65 0.98 -6.05 -2.73
N PHE A 66 0.19 -6.59 -3.68
CA PHE A 66 -1.20 -6.21 -3.89
C PHE A 66 -1.99 -7.32 -4.63
N PRO A 67 -2.53 -8.32 -3.89
CA PRO A 67 -3.09 -9.53 -4.48
C PRO A 67 -4.52 -9.36 -5.00
N LEU A 68 -4.71 -8.52 -6.03
CA LEU A 68 -6.03 -8.20 -6.60
C LEU A 68 -6.62 -9.36 -7.43
N LEU A 69 -5.78 -10.20 -8.02
CA LEU A 69 -6.17 -11.31 -8.90
C LEU A 69 -6.02 -12.66 -8.19
N HIS A 70 -6.89 -13.62 -8.49
CA HIS A 70 -6.75 -14.97 -7.94
C HIS A 70 -5.72 -15.74 -8.77
N ARG A 71 -4.47 -15.74 -8.30
CA ARG A 71 -3.34 -16.36 -9.01
C ARG A 71 -3.61 -17.81 -9.45
N PRO A 72 -4.18 -18.70 -8.60
CA PRO A 72 -4.38 -20.10 -9.00
C PRO A 72 -5.36 -20.34 -10.15
N THR A 73 -6.28 -19.40 -10.44
CA THR A 73 -7.23 -19.55 -11.56
C THR A 73 -6.93 -18.65 -12.75
N PHE A 74 -5.87 -17.85 -12.68
CA PHE A 74 -5.49 -16.98 -13.79
C PHE A 74 -4.84 -17.81 -14.91
N THR A 75 -5.42 -17.76 -16.11
CA THR A 75 -4.90 -18.49 -17.28
C THR A 75 -4.88 -17.55 -18.48
N VAL A 76 -3.72 -17.39 -19.13
CA VAL A 76 -3.52 -16.45 -20.26
C VAL A 76 -4.55 -16.68 -21.37
N SER A 77 -4.77 -17.92 -21.77
CA SER A 77 -5.69 -18.29 -22.85
C SER A 77 -7.19 -18.09 -22.53
N LEU A 78 -7.55 -18.03 -21.25
CA LEU A 78 -8.95 -17.85 -20.80
C LEU A 78 -9.21 -16.44 -20.28
N THR A 79 -8.18 -15.62 -20.10
CA THR A 79 -8.30 -14.28 -19.54
C THR A 79 -8.86 -13.32 -20.59
N PRO A 80 -9.90 -12.53 -20.27
CA PRO A 80 -10.39 -11.49 -21.17
C PRO A 80 -9.28 -10.52 -21.58
N LYS A 81 -9.24 -10.18 -22.87
CA LYS A 81 -8.19 -9.35 -23.50
C LYS A 81 -7.81 -8.11 -22.66
N LEU A 82 -8.79 -7.32 -22.24
CA LEU A 82 -8.54 -6.08 -21.50
C LEU A 82 -7.87 -6.29 -20.14
N LEU A 83 -8.19 -7.40 -19.44
CA LEU A 83 -7.54 -7.76 -18.19
C LEU A 83 -6.11 -8.27 -18.44
N LEU A 84 -5.92 -9.08 -19.48
CA LEU A 84 -4.60 -9.57 -19.88
C LEU A 84 -3.67 -8.40 -20.27
N GLU A 85 -4.18 -7.42 -21.02
CA GLU A 85 -3.46 -6.19 -21.36
C GLU A 85 -3.05 -5.40 -20.10
N ALA A 86 -3.95 -5.22 -19.13
CA ALA A 86 -3.62 -4.53 -17.88
C ALA A 86 -2.51 -5.25 -17.09
N VAL A 87 -2.59 -6.59 -17.00
CA VAL A 87 -1.60 -7.45 -16.32
C VAL A 87 -0.25 -7.39 -17.03
N THR A 88 -0.23 -7.53 -18.36
CA THR A 88 1.00 -7.50 -19.16
C THR A 88 1.68 -6.13 -19.13
N VAL A 89 0.91 -5.03 -19.18
CA VAL A 89 1.45 -3.67 -19.07
C VAL A 89 2.14 -3.46 -17.72
N ILE A 90 1.52 -3.84 -16.60
CA ILE A 90 2.14 -3.74 -15.27
C ILE A 90 3.33 -4.68 -15.15
N GLY A 91 3.18 -5.94 -15.59
CA GLY A 91 4.26 -6.93 -15.54
C GLY A 91 5.50 -6.52 -16.33
N SER A 92 5.32 -5.82 -17.45
CA SER A 92 6.44 -5.31 -18.25
C SER A 92 7.28 -4.23 -17.55
N LEU A 93 6.80 -3.63 -16.46
CA LEU A 93 7.58 -2.70 -15.62
C LEU A 93 8.72 -3.42 -14.87
N PHE A 94 8.57 -4.72 -14.62
CA PHE A 94 9.54 -5.56 -13.91
C PHE A 94 10.43 -6.35 -14.87
N SER A 95 10.27 -6.18 -16.18
CA SER A 95 11.15 -6.78 -17.17
C SER A 95 12.57 -6.25 -16.99
N PRO A 96 13.61 -7.11 -17.06
CA PRO A 96 14.99 -6.69 -16.87
C PRO A 96 15.35 -5.54 -17.84
N ASN A 97 16.13 -4.59 -17.33
CA ASN A 97 16.57 -3.42 -18.09
C ASN A 97 17.20 -3.86 -19.41
N LEU A 98 16.59 -3.43 -20.50
CA LEU A 98 17.14 -3.62 -21.83
C LEU A 98 18.37 -2.71 -21.92
N TYR A 99 19.54 -3.29 -22.21
CA TYR A 99 20.79 -2.54 -22.34
C TYR A 99 20.73 -1.50 -23.48
N ASP A 100 19.75 -1.62 -24.37
CA ASP A 100 19.46 -0.65 -25.43
C ASP A 100 18.40 0.39 -25.01
N HIS A 101 18.79 1.67 -25.11
CA HIS A 101 17.90 2.81 -24.93
C HIS A 101 16.78 2.85 -25.98
N GLY A 102 17.03 2.34 -27.19
CA GLY A 102 16.02 2.21 -28.25
C GLY A 102 14.89 1.28 -27.85
N GLU A 103 15.23 0.06 -27.43
CA GLU A 103 14.28 -0.93 -26.93
C GLU A 103 13.51 -0.45 -25.69
N THR A 104 14.17 0.21 -24.73
CA THR A 104 13.50 0.77 -23.54
C THR A 104 12.42 1.79 -23.92
N ARG A 105 12.72 2.67 -24.89
CA ARG A 105 11.76 3.65 -25.40
C ARG A 105 10.61 3.00 -26.16
N ALA A 106 10.91 2.00 -26.99
CA ALA A 106 9.89 1.24 -27.72
C ALA A 106 8.93 0.52 -26.76
N LEU A 107 9.45 -0.06 -25.68
CA LEU A 107 8.63 -0.72 -24.66
C LEU A 107 7.74 0.28 -23.90
N ALA A 108 8.26 1.47 -23.58
CA ALA A 108 7.45 2.53 -22.97
C ALA A 108 6.31 2.99 -23.91
N GLN A 109 6.62 3.20 -25.20
CA GLN A 109 5.61 3.54 -26.21
C GLN A 109 4.56 2.44 -26.38
N TRP A 110 4.97 1.17 -26.35
CA TRP A 110 4.05 0.03 -26.39
C TRP A 110 3.11 0.02 -25.19
N ARG A 111 3.65 0.14 -23.96
CA ARG A 111 2.81 0.20 -22.75
C ARG A 111 1.79 1.34 -22.84
N GLN A 112 2.22 2.51 -23.31
CA GLN A 112 1.33 3.64 -23.48
C GLN A 112 0.24 3.38 -24.52
N ALA A 113 0.59 2.80 -25.66
CA ALA A 113 -0.38 2.48 -26.70
C ALA A 113 -1.45 1.49 -26.20
N ILE A 114 -1.01 0.40 -25.55
CA ILE A 114 -1.91 -0.61 -24.97
C ILE A 114 -2.78 -0.01 -23.86
N TRP A 115 -2.19 0.80 -22.97
CA TRP A 115 -2.94 1.48 -21.93
C TRP A 115 -4.03 2.39 -22.51
N GLN A 116 -3.69 3.23 -23.50
CA GLN A 116 -4.61 4.17 -24.14
C GLN A 116 -5.76 3.45 -24.86
N SER A 117 -5.48 2.38 -25.61
CA SER A 117 -6.52 1.61 -26.29
C SER A 117 -7.39 0.84 -25.30
N GLY A 118 -6.77 0.17 -24.32
CA GLY A 118 -7.46 -0.67 -23.35
C GLY A 118 -8.39 0.14 -22.44
N GLN A 119 -7.93 1.30 -21.94
CA GLN A 119 -8.79 2.17 -21.13
C GLN A 119 -9.97 2.73 -21.93
N GLU A 120 -9.79 3.02 -23.22
CA GLU A 120 -10.85 3.58 -24.06
C GLU A 120 -11.93 2.54 -24.33
N GLU A 121 -11.50 1.33 -24.73
CA GLU A 121 -12.39 0.19 -24.98
C GLU A 121 -13.19 -0.16 -23.72
N LEU A 122 -12.52 -0.19 -22.56
CA LEU A 122 -13.14 -0.46 -21.27
C LEU A 122 -14.16 0.63 -20.89
N ARG A 123 -13.80 1.91 -21.02
CA ARG A 123 -14.71 3.05 -20.75
C ARG A 123 -15.92 3.03 -21.65
N HIS A 124 -15.72 2.74 -22.94
CA HIS A 124 -16.80 2.64 -23.92
C HIS A 124 -17.76 1.50 -23.55
N MET A 125 -17.22 0.31 -23.25
CA MET A 125 -18.00 -0.86 -22.84
C MET A 125 -18.90 -0.56 -21.63
N VAL A 126 -18.37 0.03 -20.56
CA VAL A 126 -19.15 0.36 -19.36
C VAL A 126 -20.11 1.53 -19.58
N SER A 127 -19.77 2.48 -20.46
CA SER A 127 -20.68 3.58 -20.81
C SER A 127 -21.91 3.10 -21.60
N LEU A 128 -21.77 2.03 -22.39
CA LEU A 128 -22.88 1.40 -23.10
C LEU A 128 -23.72 0.53 -22.17
N ASN A 129 -23.07 -0.20 -21.26
CA ASN A 129 -23.73 -1.08 -20.32
C ASN A 129 -23.01 -1.05 -18.96
N CYS A 130 -23.53 -0.27 -18.02
CA CYS A 130 -22.97 -0.19 -16.67
C CYS A 130 -23.11 -1.52 -15.90
N SER A 131 -23.91 -2.49 -16.35
CA SER A 131 -23.97 -3.79 -15.68
C SER A 131 -22.72 -4.66 -15.90
N GLU A 132 -21.88 -4.33 -16.89
CA GLU A 132 -20.62 -5.06 -17.16
C GLU A 132 -19.67 -5.04 -15.95
N ILE A 133 -19.69 -3.97 -15.14
CA ILE A 133 -18.85 -3.89 -13.93
C ILE A 133 -19.26 -4.90 -12.85
N ARG A 134 -20.38 -5.64 -12.98
CA ARG A 134 -20.67 -6.80 -12.12
C ARG A 134 -19.70 -7.96 -12.35
N GLN A 135 -19.07 -8.02 -13.52
CA GLN A 135 -18.09 -9.04 -13.82
C GLN A 135 -16.76 -8.69 -13.13
N PRO A 136 -16.21 -9.54 -12.24
CA PRO A 136 -15.03 -9.17 -11.47
C PRO A 136 -13.82 -8.78 -12.31
N TRP A 137 -13.63 -9.42 -13.47
CA TRP A 137 -12.51 -9.09 -14.36
C TRP A 137 -12.59 -7.66 -14.91
N VAL A 138 -13.80 -7.11 -15.12
CA VAL A 138 -13.99 -5.73 -15.59
C VAL A 138 -13.52 -4.75 -14.53
N MET A 139 -13.95 -4.98 -13.28
CA MET A 139 -13.52 -4.19 -12.13
C MET A 139 -12.00 -4.29 -11.94
N GLN A 140 -11.45 -5.50 -11.93
CA GLN A 140 -10.02 -5.73 -11.75
C GLN A 140 -9.19 -5.06 -12.86
N ALA A 141 -9.59 -5.20 -14.14
CA ALA A 141 -8.92 -4.54 -15.25
C ALA A 141 -8.96 -3.02 -15.09
N TRP A 142 -10.13 -2.45 -14.77
CA TRP A 142 -10.31 -1.02 -14.58
C TRP A 142 -9.40 -0.46 -13.49
N LEU A 143 -9.31 -1.14 -12.35
CA LEU A 143 -8.48 -0.75 -11.22
C LEU A 143 -6.99 -0.85 -11.56
N LEU A 144 -6.56 -1.89 -12.28
CA LEU A 144 -5.17 -2.02 -12.74
C LEU A 144 -4.81 -0.92 -13.74
N TYR A 145 -5.71 -0.56 -14.67
CA TYR A 145 -5.51 0.59 -15.56
C TYR A 145 -5.39 1.92 -14.80
N ILE A 146 -6.21 2.12 -13.75
CA ILE A 146 -6.11 3.29 -12.86
C ILE A 146 -4.74 3.29 -12.17
N ILE A 147 -4.32 2.18 -11.55
CA ILE A 147 -3.03 2.06 -10.86
C ILE A 147 -1.89 2.39 -11.80
N TYR A 148 -1.84 1.77 -12.98
CA TYR A 148 -0.81 2.06 -13.98
C TYR A 148 -0.81 3.54 -14.36
N GLY A 149 -1.96 4.11 -14.71
CA GLY A 149 -2.07 5.49 -15.19
C GLY A 149 -1.75 6.55 -14.13
N VAL A 150 -1.82 6.22 -12.83
CA VAL A 150 -1.34 7.12 -11.77
C VAL A 150 0.17 7.07 -11.62
N TYR A 151 0.74 5.86 -11.64
CA TYR A 151 2.10 5.62 -11.13
C TYR A 151 3.18 5.43 -12.21
N ALA A 152 2.81 5.25 -13.48
CA ALA A 152 3.75 5.03 -14.60
C ALA A 152 4.42 6.32 -15.15
N SER A 153 4.12 7.50 -14.60
CA SER A 153 4.83 8.79 -14.84
C SER A 153 4.72 9.39 -16.25
N GLU A 154 3.66 9.13 -17.01
CA GLU A 154 3.46 9.80 -18.29
C GLU A 154 2.50 10.99 -18.17
N ALA A 155 3.03 12.19 -18.43
CA ALA A 155 2.30 13.44 -18.37
C ALA A 155 1.06 13.39 -19.29
N GLY A 156 -0.13 13.51 -18.71
CA GLY A 156 -1.41 13.51 -19.41
C GLY A 156 -2.38 12.39 -19.01
N GLN A 157 -1.87 11.27 -18.47
CA GLN A 157 -2.73 10.15 -18.05
C GLN A 157 -3.60 10.49 -16.84
N PHE A 158 -3.11 11.31 -15.92
CA PHE A 158 -3.76 11.55 -14.63
C PHE A 158 -5.18 12.14 -14.72
N GLN A 159 -5.45 13.00 -15.71
CA GLN A 159 -6.80 13.53 -15.93
C GLN A 159 -7.75 12.46 -16.48
N THR A 160 -7.25 11.60 -17.38
CA THR A 160 -8.00 10.43 -17.88
C THR A 160 -8.32 9.48 -16.73
N VAL A 161 -7.34 9.18 -15.87
CA VAL A 161 -7.55 8.36 -14.67
C VAL A 161 -8.60 8.97 -13.74
N LYS A 162 -8.55 10.29 -13.48
CA LYS A 162 -9.59 10.97 -12.67
C LYS A 162 -10.99 10.84 -13.26
N LYS A 163 -11.11 10.83 -14.59
CA LYS A 163 -12.40 10.56 -15.28
C LYS A 163 -12.79 9.09 -15.13
N MET A 164 -11.85 8.16 -15.33
CA MET A 164 -12.07 6.72 -15.17
C MET A 164 -12.56 6.37 -13.77
N LEU A 165 -11.92 6.92 -12.72
CA LEU A 165 -12.33 6.70 -11.33
C LEU A 165 -13.76 7.17 -11.10
N ARG A 166 -14.10 8.38 -11.56
CA ARG A 166 -15.44 8.93 -11.40
C ARG A 166 -16.50 8.10 -12.12
N GLN A 167 -16.22 7.73 -13.38
CA GLN A 167 -17.10 6.85 -14.17
C GLN A 167 -17.33 5.51 -13.46
N LEU A 168 -16.27 4.92 -12.89
CA LEU A 168 -16.39 3.67 -12.15
C LEU A 168 -17.24 3.82 -10.89
N ILE A 169 -17.03 4.87 -10.10
CA ILE A 169 -17.81 5.14 -8.88
C ILE A 169 -19.28 5.39 -9.22
N ASP A 170 -19.55 6.18 -10.25
CA ASP A 170 -20.91 6.47 -10.70
C ASP A 170 -21.61 5.17 -11.14
N ALA A 171 -20.93 4.31 -11.91
CA ALA A 171 -21.45 3.01 -12.31
C ALA A 171 -21.71 2.09 -11.10
N VAL A 172 -20.75 1.98 -10.17
CA VAL A 172 -20.90 1.18 -8.93
C VAL A 172 -22.13 1.60 -8.13
N ARG A 173 -22.38 2.91 -8.03
CA ARG A 173 -23.58 3.47 -7.37
C ARG A 173 -24.85 3.16 -8.14
N GLU A 174 -24.86 3.35 -9.46
CA GLU A 174 -26.02 3.15 -10.33
C GLU A 174 -26.59 1.73 -10.22
N ILE A 175 -25.71 0.72 -10.21
CA ILE A 175 -26.14 -0.69 -10.12
C ILE A 175 -26.16 -1.24 -8.69
N GLY A 176 -25.84 -0.42 -7.69
CA GLY A 176 -25.88 -0.79 -6.27
C GLY A 176 -24.80 -1.78 -5.83
N LEU A 177 -23.65 -1.84 -6.51
CA LEU A 177 -22.57 -2.79 -6.19
C LEU A 177 -21.94 -2.56 -4.83
N SER A 178 -22.05 -1.36 -4.26
CA SER A 178 -21.52 -1.05 -2.92
C SER A 178 -22.19 -1.84 -1.79
N GLN A 179 -23.34 -2.48 -2.05
CA GLN A 179 -24.07 -3.28 -1.08
C GLN A 179 -23.96 -4.76 -1.44
N GLN A 180 -23.34 -5.55 -0.57
CA GLN A 180 -23.07 -6.97 -0.84
C GLN A 180 -24.33 -7.76 -1.23
N GLY A 181 -25.46 -7.51 -0.56
CA GLY A 181 -26.73 -8.20 -0.85
C GLY A 181 -27.33 -7.88 -2.23
N ILE A 182 -27.00 -6.72 -2.82
CA ILE A 182 -27.44 -6.32 -4.17
C ILE A 182 -26.44 -6.79 -5.23
N ALA A 183 -25.15 -6.79 -4.89
CA ALA A 183 -24.10 -7.24 -5.78
C ALA A 183 -24.16 -8.75 -6.02
N MET A 184 -24.47 -9.51 -4.97
CA MET A 184 -24.51 -10.97 -4.98
C MET A 184 -25.89 -11.49 -4.58
N PRO A 185 -26.94 -11.31 -5.40
CA PRO A 185 -28.29 -11.80 -5.09
C PRO A 185 -28.37 -13.33 -5.15
N ASP A 186 -27.65 -13.95 -6.10
CA ASP A 186 -27.67 -15.40 -6.34
C ASP A 186 -26.98 -16.21 -5.24
N ALA A 187 -26.18 -15.55 -4.40
CA ALA A 187 -25.60 -16.09 -3.18
C ALA A 187 -26.63 -16.69 -2.22
N GLN A 188 -27.89 -16.25 -2.28
CA GLN A 188 -28.97 -16.77 -1.45
C GLN A 188 -29.76 -17.90 -2.14
N SER A 189 -29.69 -18.00 -3.47
CA SER A 189 -30.60 -18.85 -4.27
C SER A 189 -30.26 -20.35 -4.17
N TRP A 190 -28.97 -20.69 -4.12
CA TRP A 190 -28.51 -22.08 -4.02
C TRP A 190 -28.67 -22.70 -2.63
N MET A 191 -28.87 -21.88 -1.59
CA MET A 191 -29.20 -22.35 -0.23
C MET A 191 -30.57 -23.03 -0.14
N TYR A 192 -31.48 -22.75 -1.07
CA TYR A 192 -32.85 -23.28 -1.06
C TYR A 192 -33.12 -24.35 -2.12
N GLN A 193 -32.14 -24.69 -2.96
CA GLN A 193 -32.35 -25.60 -4.10
C GLN A 193 -31.80 -27.03 -3.93
N HIS A 194 -31.18 -27.39 -2.81
CA HIS A 194 -30.70 -28.77 -2.63
C HIS A 194 -31.53 -29.62 -1.66
N ASP A 195 -32.22 -30.58 -2.28
CA ASP A 195 -32.81 -31.76 -1.68
C ASP A 195 -31.70 -32.59 -0.99
N TYR A 196 -31.80 -32.77 0.32
CA TYR A 196 -30.75 -33.29 1.22
C TYR A 196 -30.38 -34.79 1.02
N ASN A 197 -30.88 -35.45 -0.04
CA ASN A 197 -30.89 -36.92 -0.14
C ASN A 197 -30.13 -37.51 -1.34
N SER A 198 -29.31 -36.75 -2.07
CA SER A 198 -28.49 -37.33 -3.15
C SER A 198 -27.00 -37.38 -2.75
N PRO A 199 -26.39 -38.56 -2.53
CA PRO A 199 -24.96 -38.73 -2.28
C PRO A 199 -24.13 -38.62 -3.59
N ARG A 200 -24.63 -37.88 -4.58
CA ARG A 200 -24.01 -37.80 -5.90
C ARG A 200 -23.37 -36.43 -6.10
N ASP A 201 -22.06 -36.44 -5.87
CA ASP A 201 -21.02 -35.50 -6.32
C ASP A 201 -20.59 -34.37 -5.36
N ASP A 202 -19.99 -34.79 -4.24
CA ASP A 202 -19.31 -33.90 -3.28
C ASP A 202 -18.21 -33.04 -3.95
N SER A 203 -17.55 -33.55 -4.99
CA SER A 203 -16.41 -32.90 -5.66
C SER A 203 -16.83 -31.75 -6.58
N GLN A 204 -17.82 -31.98 -7.46
CA GLN A 204 -18.35 -30.95 -8.35
C GLN A 204 -19.05 -29.84 -7.56
N THR A 205 -19.73 -30.21 -6.46
CA THR A 205 -20.37 -29.26 -5.55
C THR A 205 -19.32 -28.40 -4.84
N LEU A 206 -18.20 -28.97 -4.40
CA LEU A 206 -17.11 -28.26 -3.75
C LEU A 206 -16.43 -27.26 -4.71
N TYR A 207 -16.10 -27.70 -5.93
CA TYR A 207 -15.50 -26.83 -6.95
C TYR A 207 -16.37 -25.62 -7.26
N THR A 208 -17.68 -25.84 -7.44
CA THR A 208 -18.64 -24.76 -7.72
C THR A 208 -18.69 -23.73 -6.58
N ARG A 209 -18.60 -24.17 -5.33
CA ARG A 209 -18.54 -23.27 -4.16
C ARG A 209 -17.24 -22.48 -4.09
N TRP A 210 -16.12 -23.13 -4.35
CA TRP A 210 -14.82 -22.45 -4.40
C TRP A 210 -14.80 -21.38 -5.49
N MET A 211 -15.36 -21.65 -6.67
CA MET A 211 -15.50 -20.65 -7.73
C MET A 211 -16.46 -19.50 -7.36
N SER A 212 -17.53 -19.78 -6.61
CA SER A 212 -18.42 -18.75 -6.06
C SER A 212 -17.70 -17.87 -5.04
N TYR A 213 -16.89 -18.47 -4.15
CA TYR A 213 -16.01 -17.74 -3.25
C TYR A 213 -15.04 -16.84 -4.02
N ILE A 214 -14.34 -17.38 -5.03
CA ILE A 214 -13.39 -16.61 -5.84
C ILE A 214 -14.08 -15.42 -6.49
N THR A 215 -15.27 -15.62 -7.07
CA THR A 215 -16.05 -14.55 -7.71
C THR A 215 -16.44 -13.47 -6.71
N THR A 216 -16.93 -13.87 -5.53
CA THR A 216 -17.35 -12.96 -4.45
C THR A 216 -16.16 -12.19 -3.88
N GLU A 217 -15.06 -12.88 -3.58
CA GLU A 217 -13.84 -12.29 -3.03
C GLU A 217 -13.14 -11.39 -4.06
N SER A 218 -13.13 -11.75 -5.34
CA SER A 218 -12.64 -10.89 -6.43
C SER A 218 -13.36 -9.54 -6.44
N MET A 219 -14.69 -9.56 -6.34
CA MET A 219 -15.51 -8.34 -6.29
C MET A 219 -15.27 -7.56 -4.99
N ARG A 220 -15.20 -8.26 -3.85
CA ARG A 220 -14.88 -7.67 -2.54
C ARG A 220 -13.54 -6.92 -2.59
N LEU A 221 -12.46 -7.59 -2.98
CA LEU A 221 -11.12 -7.00 -3.09
C LEU A 221 -11.11 -5.81 -4.07
N SER A 222 -11.85 -5.90 -5.17
CA SER A 222 -11.98 -4.80 -6.14
C SER A 222 -12.66 -3.57 -5.54
N LEU A 223 -13.74 -3.73 -4.78
CA LEU A 223 -14.44 -2.60 -4.16
C LEU A 223 -13.64 -1.97 -3.02
N TYR A 224 -12.94 -2.78 -2.22
CA TYR A 224 -11.98 -2.26 -1.21
C TYR A 224 -10.83 -1.51 -1.88
N THR A 225 -10.31 -2.02 -3.00
CA THR A 225 -9.31 -1.33 -3.83
C THR A 225 -9.85 -0.01 -4.36
N LEU A 226 -11.09 0.04 -4.84
CA LEU A 226 -11.72 1.27 -5.31
C LEU A 226 -11.76 2.35 -4.21
N VAL A 227 -12.21 1.99 -3.01
CA VAL A 227 -12.25 2.90 -1.84
C VAL A 227 -10.84 3.37 -1.46
N PHE A 228 -9.85 2.48 -1.49
CA PHE A 228 -8.44 2.84 -1.26
C PHE A 228 -7.92 3.82 -2.32
N LEU A 229 -8.14 3.55 -3.60
CA LEU A 229 -7.66 4.42 -4.69
C LEU A 229 -8.32 5.80 -4.61
N ASP A 230 -9.63 5.87 -4.39
CA ASP A 230 -10.36 7.13 -4.27
C ASP A 230 -9.88 7.99 -3.09
N SER A 231 -9.64 7.37 -1.94
CA SER A 231 -9.28 8.10 -0.71
C SER A 231 -7.79 8.42 -0.56
N HIS A 232 -6.92 7.50 -0.97
CA HIS A 232 -5.50 7.58 -0.67
C HIS A 232 -4.63 7.97 -1.87
N THR A 233 -4.89 7.39 -3.06
CA THR A 233 -4.00 7.59 -4.22
C THR A 233 -3.96 9.05 -4.70
N PHE A 234 -5.05 9.80 -4.52
CA PHE A 234 -5.13 11.22 -4.88
C PHE A 234 -4.91 12.17 -3.69
N SER A 235 -4.61 11.62 -2.51
CA SER A 235 -4.36 12.38 -1.29
C SER A 235 -3.18 13.37 -1.43
N PRO A 236 -2.03 13.00 -2.04
CA PRO A 236 -0.92 13.94 -2.25
C PRO A 236 -1.25 15.12 -3.16
N CYS A 237 -2.33 15.05 -3.95
CA CYS A 237 -2.79 16.16 -4.78
C CYS A 237 -3.81 17.06 -4.07
N ASN A 238 -4.06 16.82 -2.78
CA ASN A 238 -5.15 17.43 -2.02
C ASN A 238 -6.54 17.26 -2.68
N SER A 239 -6.73 16.20 -3.47
CA SER A 239 -8.03 15.88 -4.06
C SER A 239 -8.93 15.26 -3.00
N ARG A 240 -10.23 15.59 -3.05
CA ARG A 240 -11.22 14.97 -2.16
C ARG A 240 -11.65 13.61 -2.72
N PRO A 241 -11.88 12.61 -1.85
CA PRO A 241 -12.53 11.37 -2.26
C PRO A 241 -13.92 11.66 -2.83
N LEU A 242 -14.36 10.86 -3.79
CA LEU A 242 -15.69 10.90 -4.40
C LEU A 242 -16.71 10.02 -3.66
N MET A 243 -16.24 8.99 -2.95
CA MET A 243 -17.05 8.01 -2.23
C MET A 243 -16.78 8.06 -0.73
N SER A 244 -17.85 7.95 0.07
CA SER A 244 -17.72 7.73 1.51
C SER A 244 -17.46 6.24 1.79
N PRO A 245 -16.51 5.90 2.68
CA PRO A 245 -16.32 4.52 3.16
C PRO A 245 -17.57 3.90 3.79
N MET A 246 -18.53 4.73 4.22
CA MET A 246 -19.83 4.29 4.74
C MET A 246 -20.76 3.74 3.65
N GLU A 247 -20.54 4.10 2.38
CA GLU A 247 -21.29 3.56 1.25
C GLU A 247 -20.97 2.09 0.99
N LEU A 248 -19.81 1.60 1.46
CA LEU A 248 -19.35 0.23 1.26
C LEU A 248 -19.93 -0.72 2.33
N GLY A 249 -21.04 -1.35 2.00
CA GLY A 249 -21.71 -2.39 2.78
C GLY A 249 -21.19 -3.79 2.46
N TRP A 250 -19.86 -3.98 2.50
CA TRP A 250 -19.21 -5.27 2.28
C TRP A 250 -18.38 -5.67 3.49
N GLU A 251 -18.42 -6.95 3.84
CA GLU A 251 -17.58 -7.50 4.89
C GLU A 251 -16.07 -7.32 4.57
N LEU A 252 -15.24 -7.22 5.61
CA LEU A 252 -13.79 -7.23 5.49
C LEU A 252 -13.27 -8.42 4.67
N PRO A 253 -12.24 -8.20 3.82
CA PRO A 253 -11.56 -9.22 3.03
C PRO A 253 -11.19 -10.47 3.85
N PHE A 254 -11.23 -11.62 3.20
CA PHE A 254 -10.92 -12.90 3.83
C PHE A 254 -9.41 -13.06 4.04
N PRO A 255 -8.99 -14.03 4.87
CA PRO A 255 -7.60 -14.42 4.99
C PRO A 255 -6.96 -14.73 3.63
N ILE A 256 -5.76 -14.20 3.40
CA ILE A 256 -5.05 -14.35 2.13
C ILE A 256 -4.68 -15.81 1.82
N ASN A 257 -4.55 -16.65 2.85
CA ASN A 257 -4.34 -18.09 2.64
C ASN A 257 -5.55 -18.77 1.98
N LEU A 258 -6.78 -18.27 2.15
CA LEU A 258 -7.95 -18.78 1.42
C LEU A 258 -7.94 -18.32 -0.04
N TRP A 259 -7.52 -17.08 -0.26
CA TRP A 259 -7.36 -16.51 -1.59
C TRP A 259 -6.24 -17.16 -2.40
N GLU A 260 -5.16 -17.61 -1.75
CA GLU A 260 -4.06 -18.34 -2.41
C GLU A 260 -4.26 -19.87 -2.38
N ALA A 261 -5.50 -20.35 -2.20
CA ALA A 261 -5.80 -21.77 -2.24
C ALA A 261 -5.70 -22.30 -3.68
N LYS A 262 -4.94 -23.38 -3.91
CA LYS A 262 -4.67 -23.88 -5.26
C LYS A 262 -5.84 -24.65 -5.89
N ASN A 263 -6.71 -25.20 -5.05
CA ASN A 263 -7.88 -25.97 -5.45
C ASN A 263 -8.95 -25.93 -4.36
N SER A 264 -10.10 -26.50 -4.68
CA SER A 264 -11.28 -26.57 -3.82
C SER A 264 -11.04 -27.32 -2.50
N GLU A 265 -10.19 -28.35 -2.50
CA GLU A 265 -9.90 -29.17 -1.32
C GLU A 265 -9.02 -28.41 -0.31
N ILE A 266 -7.96 -27.76 -0.81
CA ILE A 266 -7.08 -26.91 0.01
C ILE A 266 -7.85 -25.72 0.56
N TRP A 267 -8.74 -25.12 -0.26
CA TRP A 267 -9.60 -24.03 0.16
C TRP A 267 -10.47 -24.45 1.36
N LEU A 268 -11.15 -25.60 1.28
CA LEU A 268 -11.99 -26.10 2.37
C LEU A 268 -11.18 -26.41 3.64
N LEU A 269 -10.01 -27.04 3.49
CA LEU A 269 -9.12 -27.32 4.62
C LEU A 269 -8.76 -26.03 5.36
N ARG A 270 -8.24 -25.03 4.64
CA ARG A 270 -7.87 -23.74 5.21
C ARG A 270 -9.08 -22.99 5.76
N PHE A 271 -10.25 -23.15 5.15
CA PHE A 271 -11.49 -22.54 5.66
C PHE A 271 -11.83 -23.09 7.04
N ASN A 272 -11.76 -24.42 7.20
CA ASN A 272 -12.01 -25.09 8.47
C ASN A 272 -10.96 -24.73 9.53
N GLU A 273 -9.69 -24.58 9.14
CA GLU A 273 -8.61 -24.13 10.03
C GLU A 273 -8.83 -22.71 10.57
N ASN A 274 -9.23 -21.76 9.70
CA ASN A 274 -9.43 -20.37 10.09
C ASN A 274 -10.70 -20.16 10.93
N PHE A 275 -11.77 -20.93 10.69
CA PHE A 275 -13.08 -20.69 11.30
C PHE A 275 -13.54 -21.77 12.28
N GLY A 276 -12.80 -22.87 12.44
CA GLY A 276 -13.13 -23.95 13.37
C GLY A 276 -14.44 -24.68 13.05
N LEU A 277 -14.93 -24.56 11.81
CA LEU A 277 -16.22 -25.09 11.38
C LEU A 277 -16.05 -26.46 10.71
N SER A 278 -16.78 -27.46 11.20
CA SER A 278 -16.73 -28.84 10.67
C SER A 278 -17.88 -29.18 9.70
N THR A 279 -18.72 -28.21 9.31
CA THR A 279 -19.93 -28.45 8.48
C THR A 279 -19.98 -27.62 7.20
N PHE A 280 -20.14 -28.31 6.06
CA PHE A 280 -20.30 -27.74 4.71
C PHE A 280 -21.45 -26.71 4.58
N THR A 281 -22.48 -26.78 5.41
CA THR A 281 -23.64 -25.88 5.36
C THR A 281 -23.32 -24.48 5.92
N THR A 282 -22.40 -24.39 6.89
CA THR A 282 -22.08 -23.13 7.59
C THR A 282 -21.10 -22.26 6.82
N ALA A 283 -20.20 -22.87 6.04
CA ALA A 283 -19.29 -22.14 5.15
C ALA A 283 -20.05 -21.26 4.15
N ASN A 284 -21.19 -21.73 3.65
CA ASN A 284 -22.05 -21.02 2.71
C ASN A 284 -22.61 -19.72 3.31
N SER A 285 -23.05 -19.77 4.58
CA SER A 285 -23.56 -18.60 5.28
C SER A 285 -22.50 -17.51 5.44
N LEU A 286 -21.24 -17.90 5.72
CA LEU A 286 -20.13 -16.95 5.88
C LEU A 286 -19.63 -16.37 4.56
N LEU A 287 -19.78 -17.07 3.43
CA LEU A 287 -19.42 -16.54 2.12
C LEU A 287 -20.34 -15.38 1.69
N HIS A 288 -21.56 -15.36 2.22
CA HIS A 288 -22.65 -14.55 1.71
C HIS A 288 -23.22 -13.57 2.74
N GLY A 289 -22.84 -13.69 4.01
CA GLY A 289 -23.13 -12.76 5.09
C GLY A 289 -21.87 -12.48 5.93
N PRO A 290 -21.93 -11.48 6.80
CA PRO A 290 -20.79 -11.11 7.63
C PRO A 290 -20.45 -12.21 8.64
N ARG A 291 -19.15 -12.49 8.84
CA ARG A 291 -18.66 -13.46 9.83
C ARG A 291 -18.97 -13.04 11.26
N GLY A 292 -18.94 -11.74 11.54
CA GLY A 292 -19.28 -11.16 12.82
C GLY A 292 -19.69 -9.68 12.69
N VAL A 293 -20.21 -9.09 13.76
CA VAL A 293 -20.63 -7.68 13.75
C VAL A 293 -19.43 -6.77 13.46
N GLY A 294 -18.28 -7.06 14.07
CA GLY A 294 -17.07 -6.25 13.89
C GLY A 294 -16.47 -6.28 12.49
N THR A 295 -16.69 -7.35 11.72
CA THR A 295 -16.16 -7.48 10.34
C THR A 295 -17.15 -7.04 9.28
N ALA A 296 -18.40 -6.72 9.64
CA ALA A 296 -19.51 -6.54 8.70
C ALA A 296 -19.32 -5.41 7.68
N SER A 297 -18.55 -4.38 8.01
CA SER A 297 -18.13 -3.35 7.06
C SER A 297 -16.84 -2.66 7.49
N LEU A 298 -16.20 -1.98 6.55
CA LEU A 298 -15.01 -1.16 6.81
C LEU A 298 -15.25 -0.11 7.91
N THR A 299 -16.42 0.53 7.88
CA THR A 299 -16.80 1.56 8.86
C THR A 299 -16.99 0.95 10.25
N ILE A 300 -17.70 -0.18 10.34
CA ILE A 300 -17.94 -0.85 11.63
C ILE A 300 -16.62 -1.36 12.21
N ALA A 301 -15.76 -1.99 11.40
CA ALA A 301 -14.44 -2.43 11.84
C ALA A 301 -13.60 -1.27 12.41
N THR A 302 -13.59 -0.15 11.70
CA THR A 302 -12.86 1.06 12.14
C THR A 302 -13.41 1.58 13.48
N GLN A 303 -14.73 1.62 13.64
CA GLN A 303 -15.39 2.05 14.89
C GLN A 303 -15.11 1.09 16.04
N GLN A 304 -15.17 -0.22 15.81
CA GLN A 304 -14.91 -1.25 16.83
C GLN A 304 -13.46 -1.19 17.34
N LEU A 305 -12.49 -0.94 16.46
CA LEU A 305 -11.09 -0.75 16.88
C LEU A 305 -10.88 0.52 17.73
N MET A 306 -11.70 1.55 17.52
CA MET A 306 -11.65 2.81 18.28
C MET A 306 -12.29 2.68 19.68
N THR A 307 -12.84 1.52 20.02
CA THR A 307 -13.32 1.23 21.38
C THR A 307 -12.17 0.81 22.30
N GLU A 308 -12.35 0.90 23.62
CA GLU A 308 -11.31 0.52 24.59
C GLU A 308 -11.05 -0.99 24.62
N THR A 309 -12.00 -1.79 24.17
CA THR A 309 -11.93 -3.26 24.13
C THR A 309 -12.36 -3.74 22.74
N PRO A 310 -11.45 -3.76 21.75
CA PRO A 310 -11.76 -4.24 20.42
C PRO A 310 -12.23 -5.70 20.46
N ASP A 311 -13.22 -6.01 19.63
CA ASP A 311 -13.76 -7.35 19.48
C ASP A 311 -12.66 -8.36 19.08
N SER A 312 -12.65 -9.52 19.75
CA SER A 312 -11.65 -10.57 19.52
C SER A 312 -11.77 -11.19 18.13
N GLU A 313 -12.99 -11.28 17.58
CA GLU A 313 -13.21 -11.80 16.23
C GLU A 313 -12.64 -10.84 15.18
N LEU A 314 -12.83 -9.54 15.37
CA LEU A 314 -12.23 -8.51 14.52
C LEU A 314 -10.69 -8.57 14.56
N LEU A 315 -10.09 -8.65 15.75
CA LEU A 315 -8.64 -8.74 15.88
C LEU A 315 -8.08 -9.99 15.18
N SER A 316 -8.75 -11.13 15.32
CA SER A 316 -8.39 -12.37 14.61
C SER A 316 -8.51 -12.23 13.09
N ALA A 317 -9.58 -11.60 12.59
CA ALA A 317 -9.78 -11.35 11.17
C ALA A 317 -8.69 -10.44 10.57
N LEU A 318 -8.28 -9.40 11.30
CA LEU A 318 -7.19 -8.50 10.89
C LEU A 318 -5.83 -9.19 10.95
N GLU A 319 -5.60 -10.07 11.93
CA GLU A 319 -4.38 -10.88 12.00
C GLU A 319 -4.27 -11.88 10.85
N ALA A 320 -5.39 -12.47 10.43
CA ALA A 320 -5.43 -13.44 9.33
C ALA A 320 -5.39 -12.80 7.93
N SER A 321 -5.74 -11.52 7.80
CA SER A 321 -5.78 -10.80 6.52
C SER A 321 -5.01 -9.47 6.57
N PRO A 322 -3.75 -9.43 6.10
CA PRO A 322 -2.99 -8.17 6.04
C PRO A 322 -3.63 -7.13 5.13
N PHE A 323 -4.36 -7.57 4.10
CA PHE A 323 -5.09 -6.69 3.20
C PHE A 323 -6.30 -6.05 3.92
N ALA A 324 -7.02 -6.80 4.76
CA ALA A 324 -8.07 -6.20 5.60
C ALA A 324 -7.50 -5.17 6.59
N ALA A 325 -6.37 -5.48 7.23
CA ALA A 325 -5.65 -4.53 8.09
C ALA A 325 -5.25 -3.26 7.33
N PHE A 326 -4.76 -3.40 6.09
CA PHE A 326 -4.43 -2.29 5.20
C PHE A 326 -5.64 -1.40 4.89
N CYS A 327 -6.77 -2.00 4.54
CA CYS A 327 -8.02 -1.28 4.28
C CYS A 327 -8.50 -0.47 5.51
N VAL A 328 -8.41 -1.05 6.70
CA VAL A 328 -8.78 -0.35 7.94
C VAL A 328 -7.82 0.80 8.24
N LEU A 329 -6.50 0.59 8.09
CA LEU A 329 -5.49 1.64 8.28
C LEU A 329 -5.67 2.81 7.32
N THR A 330 -5.90 2.52 6.03
CA THR A 330 -6.12 3.56 5.01
C THR A 330 -7.40 4.34 5.28
N ASN A 331 -8.46 3.68 5.74
CA ASN A 331 -9.70 4.34 6.17
C ASN A 331 -9.50 5.25 7.40
N MET A 332 -8.72 4.79 8.40
CA MET A 332 -8.34 5.63 9.53
C MET A 332 -7.56 6.87 9.10
N GLY A 333 -6.65 6.73 8.13
CA GLY A 333 -5.93 7.86 7.54
C GLY A 333 -6.84 8.86 6.83
N ALA A 334 -7.82 8.37 6.06
CA ALA A 334 -8.84 9.23 5.44
C ALA A 334 -9.64 10.00 6.49
N LEU A 335 -10.05 9.33 7.57
CA LEU A 335 -10.78 9.93 8.69
C LEU A 335 -9.95 11.01 9.42
N VAL A 336 -8.67 10.75 9.74
CA VAL A 336 -7.78 11.77 10.34
C VAL A 336 -7.62 12.99 9.43
N ARG A 337 -7.47 12.76 8.13
CA ARG A 337 -7.36 13.83 7.13
C ARG A 337 -8.64 14.67 7.05
N ASP A 338 -9.81 14.04 7.09
CA ASP A 338 -11.10 14.75 7.09
C ASP A 338 -11.30 15.57 8.36
N PHE A 339 -10.94 15.04 9.53
CA PHE A 339 -10.94 15.81 10.78
C PHE A 339 -9.99 17.01 10.71
N THR A 340 -8.78 16.81 10.19
CA THR A 340 -7.79 17.88 9.98
C THR A 340 -8.38 18.98 9.13
N ARG A 341 -9.02 18.60 8.02
CA ARG A 341 -9.66 19.54 7.12
C ARG A 341 -10.77 20.33 7.80
N CYS A 342 -11.66 19.67 8.52
CA CYS A 342 -12.76 20.32 9.24
C CYS A 342 -12.21 21.29 10.29
N TYR A 343 -11.18 20.89 11.04
CA TYR A 343 -10.54 21.72 12.06
C TYR A 343 -9.98 23.02 11.48
N TYR A 344 -9.12 22.94 10.46
CA TYR A 344 -8.49 24.12 9.84
C TYR A 344 -9.44 24.98 8.97
N GLN A 345 -10.68 24.53 8.76
CA GLN A 345 -11.74 25.32 8.10
C GLN A 345 -12.63 26.09 9.10
N MET A 346 -12.55 25.79 10.39
CA MET A 346 -13.29 26.51 11.44
C MET A 346 -12.50 27.73 11.94
N PRO A 347 -13.17 28.79 12.45
CA PRO A 347 -12.49 29.89 13.12
C PRO A 347 -11.67 29.36 14.32
N PRO A 348 -10.45 29.86 14.56
CA PRO A 348 -9.66 29.44 15.71
C PRO A 348 -10.42 29.74 17.00
N SER A 349 -10.60 28.72 17.85
CA SER A 349 -11.18 28.90 19.17
C SER A 349 -10.14 29.56 20.09
N PRO A 350 -10.44 30.71 20.73
CA PRO A 350 -9.50 31.38 21.64
C PRO A 350 -9.22 30.57 22.92
N SER A 351 -9.99 29.50 23.17
CA SER A 351 -9.84 28.60 24.32
C SER A 351 -9.01 27.36 24.03
N ASP A 352 -8.53 27.19 22.79
CA ASP A 352 -7.87 25.96 22.38
C ASP A 352 -6.40 25.95 22.86
N PRO A 353 -6.00 25.02 23.75
CA PRO A 353 -4.71 25.09 24.42
C PRO A 353 -3.54 24.67 23.52
N ASN A 354 -3.78 24.12 22.32
CA ASN A 354 -2.71 23.74 21.40
C ASN A 354 -3.17 23.65 19.92
N PRO A 355 -2.50 24.31 18.95
CA PRO A 355 -2.80 24.19 17.51
C PRO A 355 -2.61 22.78 16.90
N PHE A 356 -2.20 21.78 17.70
CA PHE A 356 -1.97 20.39 17.28
C PHE A 356 -3.15 19.45 17.51
N HIS A 357 -4.16 19.84 18.29
CA HIS A 357 -5.30 18.96 18.58
C HIS A 357 -6.39 19.07 17.52
N ILE A 358 -6.13 18.49 16.35
CA ILE A 358 -7.15 18.26 15.30
C ILE A 358 -8.37 17.50 15.87
N LEU A 359 -8.11 16.64 16.87
CA LEU A 359 -9.07 15.80 17.57
C LEU A 359 -9.12 16.19 19.05
N THR A 360 -10.31 16.07 19.65
CA THR A 360 -10.45 16.15 21.12
C THR A 360 -9.58 15.09 21.81
N GLN A 361 -9.22 15.28 23.07
CA GLN A 361 -8.43 14.29 23.82
C GLN A 361 -9.06 12.89 23.82
N ALA A 362 -10.39 12.82 23.91
CA ALA A 362 -11.13 11.55 23.82
C ALA A 362 -11.00 10.89 22.44
N GLN A 363 -11.18 11.66 21.36
CA GLN A 363 -11.01 11.17 19.99
C GLN A 363 -9.56 10.75 19.71
N ASN A 364 -8.57 11.52 20.18
CA ASN A 364 -7.17 11.16 20.08
C ASN A 364 -6.87 9.84 20.79
N LYS A 365 -7.42 9.64 22.00
CA LYS A 365 -7.30 8.37 22.74
C LYS A 365 -7.89 7.20 21.93
N GLN A 366 -9.06 7.37 21.33
CA GLN A 366 -9.73 6.36 20.52
C GLN A 366 -8.91 5.97 19.29
N VAL A 367 -8.44 6.95 18.51
CA VAL A 367 -7.62 6.70 17.33
C VAL A 367 -6.29 6.04 17.70
N HIS A 368 -5.63 6.50 18.77
CA HIS A 368 -4.39 5.87 19.25
C HIS A 368 -4.61 4.42 19.72
N THR A 369 -5.73 4.14 20.38
CA THR A 369 -6.09 2.77 20.81
C THR A 369 -6.21 1.84 19.60
N ALA A 370 -6.87 2.30 18.54
CA ALA A 370 -6.99 1.56 17.29
C ALA A 370 -5.63 1.36 16.60
N ILE A 371 -4.78 2.39 16.54
CA ILE A 371 -3.42 2.30 15.97
C ILE A 371 -2.58 1.28 16.74
N GLU A 372 -2.62 1.30 18.07
CA GLU A 372 -1.88 0.37 18.91
C GLU A 372 -2.37 -1.07 18.75
N ALA A 373 -3.67 -1.30 18.58
CA ALA A 373 -4.22 -2.62 18.29
C ALA A 373 -3.63 -3.20 16.99
N ILE A 374 -3.65 -2.44 15.91
CA ILE A 374 -3.09 -2.88 14.62
C ILE A 374 -1.56 -2.98 14.70
N THR A 375 -0.89 -2.07 15.39
CA THR A 375 0.58 -2.10 15.58
C THR A 375 1.03 -3.39 16.26
N LYS A 376 0.29 -3.88 17.26
CA LYS A 376 0.58 -5.17 17.91
C LYS A 376 0.48 -6.34 16.93
N ILE A 377 -0.54 -6.35 16.07
CA ILE A 377 -0.71 -7.37 15.03
C ILE A 377 0.46 -7.32 14.05
N VAL A 378 0.77 -6.14 13.50
CA VAL A 378 1.86 -5.95 12.53
C VAL A 378 3.21 -6.36 13.13
N LYS A 379 3.52 -5.97 14.37
CA LYS A 379 4.75 -6.38 15.06
C LYS A 379 4.85 -7.89 15.30
N LYS A 380 3.73 -8.60 15.47
CA LYS A 380 3.73 -10.05 15.61
C LYS A 380 4.00 -10.75 14.28
N GLN A 381 3.47 -10.20 13.18
CA GLN A 381 3.44 -10.84 11.86
C GLN A 381 4.57 -10.42 10.90
N ALA A 382 5.14 -9.22 11.07
CA ALA A 382 6.17 -8.69 10.18
C ALA A 382 7.60 -9.18 10.48
N TYR A 383 7.85 -9.67 11.71
CA TYR A 383 9.19 -10.07 12.18
C TYR A 383 9.41 -11.60 12.15
N THR A 384 8.54 -12.34 11.47
CA THR A 384 8.79 -13.73 11.07
C THR A 384 9.54 -13.73 9.73
N GLY A 385 10.83 -14.07 9.76
CA GLY A 385 11.79 -13.85 8.66
C GLY A 385 11.43 -14.43 7.28
N ASP A 386 10.48 -15.37 7.21
CA ASP A 386 10.06 -16.06 5.98
C ASP A 386 8.54 -15.94 5.70
N ASN A 387 7.87 -14.91 6.22
CA ASN A 387 6.43 -14.75 5.99
C ASN A 387 6.16 -14.44 4.49
N PRO A 388 5.38 -15.26 3.75
CA PRO A 388 5.05 -14.98 2.34
C PRO A 388 4.27 -13.67 2.15
N GLN A 389 3.72 -13.12 3.24
CA GLN A 389 2.95 -11.87 3.25
C GLN A 389 3.79 -10.67 3.72
N PHE A 390 5.12 -10.81 3.80
CA PHE A 390 6.04 -9.79 4.30
C PHE A 390 5.78 -8.41 3.68
N LEU A 391 5.62 -8.31 2.35
CA LEU A 391 5.41 -7.04 1.65
C LEU A 391 4.10 -6.33 2.05
N LEU A 392 3.03 -7.08 2.31
CA LEU A 392 1.76 -6.52 2.78
C LEU A 392 1.87 -6.04 4.23
N TRP A 393 2.49 -6.83 5.11
CA TRP A 393 2.73 -6.42 6.50
C TRP A 393 3.66 -5.22 6.60
N ARG A 394 4.66 -5.14 5.71
CA ARG A 394 5.55 -4.00 5.59
C ARG A 394 4.81 -2.74 5.16
N THR A 395 3.92 -2.86 4.17
CA THR A 395 3.02 -1.77 3.75
C THR A 395 2.22 -1.25 4.95
N ASN A 396 1.63 -2.14 5.76
CA ASN A 396 0.89 -1.77 6.96
C ASN A 396 1.76 -1.01 7.98
N GLU A 397 3.00 -1.44 8.22
CA GLU A 397 3.92 -0.78 9.15
C GLU A 397 4.26 0.67 8.73
N LEU A 398 4.46 0.90 7.43
CA LEU A 398 4.71 2.24 6.89
C LEU A 398 3.47 3.14 6.96
N PHE A 399 2.29 2.58 6.70
CA PHE A 399 1.03 3.32 6.84
C PHE A 399 0.71 3.68 8.29
N ILE A 400 1.05 2.82 9.26
CA ILE A 400 0.98 3.16 10.69
C ILE A 400 1.87 4.38 10.99
N SER A 401 3.10 4.38 10.48
CA SER A 401 4.05 5.48 10.70
C SER A 401 3.52 6.79 10.10
N SER A 402 3.00 6.74 8.87
CA SER A 402 2.38 7.90 8.20
C SER A 402 1.11 8.41 8.92
N LEU A 403 0.28 7.51 9.45
CA LEU A 403 -0.91 7.86 10.22
C LEU A 403 -0.56 8.58 11.53
N LYS A 404 0.43 8.07 12.27
CA LYS A 404 0.95 8.72 13.49
C LYS A 404 1.48 10.11 13.19
N ILE A 405 2.25 10.27 12.09
CA ILE A 405 2.71 11.59 11.63
C ILE A 405 1.54 12.52 11.35
N SER A 406 0.52 12.04 10.64
CA SER A 406 -0.65 12.83 10.26
C SER A 406 -1.48 13.32 11.47
N LEU A 407 -1.44 12.59 12.59
CA LEU A 407 -2.09 12.99 13.84
C LEU A 407 -1.34 14.11 14.57
N CYS A 408 -0.01 14.11 14.51
CA CYS A 408 0.82 15.09 15.22
C CYS A 408 1.16 16.31 14.36
N ARG A 409 1.18 16.15 13.04
CA ARG A 409 1.57 17.19 12.09
C ARG A 409 0.60 17.21 10.90
N PRO A 410 -0.15 18.30 10.71
CA PRO A 410 -1.03 18.41 9.57
C PRO A 410 -0.22 18.53 8.26
N ASP A 411 -0.76 17.98 7.19
CA ASP A 411 -0.21 18.12 5.84
C ASP A 411 -0.27 19.60 5.39
N GLN A 412 0.87 20.15 4.99
CA GLN A 412 0.99 21.54 4.56
C GLN A 412 0.22 21.83 3.27
N LEU A 413 0.08 20.85 2.36
CA LEU A 413 -0.77 21.02 1.18
C LEU A 413 -2.25 21.14 1.58
N LEU A 414 -2.67 20.33 2.55
CA LEU A 414 -4.03 20.34 3.08
C LEU A 414 -4.35 21.67 3.77
N VAL A 415 -3.50 22.11 4.71
CA VAL A 415 -3.67 23.38 5.44
C VAL A 415 -3.54 24.58 4.51
N GLY A 416 -2.60 24.54 3.57
CA GLY A 416 -2.42 25.59 2.55
C GLY A 416 -3.55 25.66 1.54
N GLY A 417 -4.40 24.62 1.46
CA GLY A 417 -5.46 24.51 0.46
C GLY A 417 -4.93 24.42 -0.98
N ILE A 418 -3.69 23.95 -1.15
CA ILE A 418 -3.04 23.77 -2.45
C ILE A 418 -3.58 22.49 -3.06
N VAL A 419 -4.01 22.54 -4.31
CA VAL A 419 -4.57 21.39 -5.05
C VAL A 419 -3.81 21.23 -6.35
N ASP A 420 -3.26 20.04 -6.57
CA ASP A 420 -2.45 19.74 -7.74
C ASP A 420 -3.15 18.86 -8.77
N ASN A 421 -2.67 18.95 -10.01
CA ASN A 421 -3.24 18.29 -11.17
C ASN A 421 -2.59 16.94 -11.53
N SER A 422 -1.59 16.50 -10.77
CA SER A 422 -0.93 15.20 -10.88
C SER A 422 -0.30 14.76 -9.56
N LEU A 423 -0.09 13.46 -9.38
CA LEU A 423 0.61 12.90 -8.21
C LEU A 423 2.00 13.51 -8.04
N ILE A 424 2.78 13.54 -9.13
CA ILE A 424 4.15 14.07 -9.13
C ILE A 424 4.16 15.57 -8.80
N ALA A 425 3.24 16.36 -9.35
CA ALA A 425 3.13 17.78 -9.02
C ALA A 425 2.82 18.01 -7.53
N GLY A 426 1.89 17.23 -6.94
CA GLY A 426 1.60 17.29 -5.51
C GLY A 426 2.82 16.97 -4.65
N MET A 427 3.54 15.91 -5.00
CA MET A 427 4.76 15.51 -4.29
C MET A 427 5.90 16.55 -4.44
N ALA A 428 6.04 17.15 -5.62
CA ALA A 428 6.96 18.25 -5.86
C ALA A 428 6.59 19.49 -5.03
N ALA A 429 5.31 19.84 -4.96
CA ALA A 429 4.80 20.92 -4.13
C ALA A 429 5.09 20.67 -2.64
N SER A 430 4.84 19.45 -2.12
CA SER A 430 5.23 19.07 -0.75
C SER A 430 6.74 19.21 -0.50
N THR A 431 7.56 18.86 -1.50
CA THR A 431 9.02 18.99 -1.44
C THR A 431 9.43 20.46 -1.30
N HIS A 432 8.88 21.35 -2.14
CA HIS A 432 9.16 22.78 -2.07
C HIS A 432 8.62 23.45 -0.79
N LEU A 433 7.46 23.02 -0.30
CA LEU A 433 6.94 23.51 0.98
C LEU A 433 7.87 23.12 2.15
N THR A 434 8.42 21.90 2.12
CA THR A 434 9.41 21.44 3.09
C THR A 434 10.70 22.27 3.05
N GLN A 435 11.07 22.80 1.88
CA GLN A 435 12.21 23.73 1.77
C GLN A 435 11.96 25.11 2.38
N GLY A 436 10.70 25.48 2.65
CA GLY A 436 10.33 26.84 3.02
C GLY A 436 10.05 27.74 1.81
N ASN A 437 9.98 27.20 0.60
CA ASN A 437 9.61 27.94 -0.62
C ASN A 437 8.09 28.16 -0.66
N LEU A 438 7.61 29.09 0.18
CA LEU A 438 6.18 29.40 0.38
C LEU A 438 5.59 30.28 -0.75
N VAL A 439 5.83 29.91 -2.01
CA VAL A 439 5.42 30.72 -3.18
C VAL A 439 3.88 30.83 -3.33
N ALA A 440 3.11 29.97 -2.65
CA ALA A 440 1.67 29.82 -2.87
C ALA A 440 0.77 29.91 -1.61
N ILE A 441 1.20 30.50 -0.49
CA ILE A 441 0.26 30.79 0.60
C ILE A 441 -0.60 32.00 0.21
N ARG A 442 -1.93 31.83 0.29
CA ARG A 442 -2.97 32.80 -0.10
C ARG A 442 -2.58 34.27 0.18
N ARG A 443 -2.69 35.11 -0.85
CA ARG A 443 -2.59 36.60 -0.77
C ARG A 443 -3.58 37.27 0.19
N SER A 444 -4.49 36.51 0.82
CA SER A 444 -5.59 37.01 1.65
C SER A 444 -5.50 36.64 3.14
N ALA A 445 -4.49 35.88 3.56
CA ALA A 445 -4.18 35.71 4.98
C ALA A 445 -3.00 36.63 5.34
N PRO A 446 -3.01 37.34 6.48
CA PRO A 446 -1.82 38.04 6.95
C PRO A 446 -0.65 37.05 6.99
N LEU A 447 0.57 37.52 6.74
CA LEU A 447 1.80 36.87 7.21
C LEU A 447 1.75 36.84 8.74
N VAL A 448 0.87 36.02 9.32
CA VAL A 448 1.21 35.40 10.57
C VAL A 448 2.35 34.49 10.15
N LEU A 449 3.57 34.90 10.49
CA LEU A 449 4.67 33.97 10.67
C LEU A 449 4.08 32.92 11.60
N HIS A 450 3.47 31.86 11.05
CA HIS A 450 2.97 30.80 11.87
C HIS A 450 4.23 30.34 12.59
N HIS A 451 4.26 30.55 13.89
CA HIS A 451 4.93 29.62 14.78
C HIS A 451 4.23 28.29 14.50
N VAL A 452 4.56 27.67 13.36
CA VAL A 452 4.22 26.29 13.04
C VAL A 452 4.71 25.57 14.27
N GLY A 453 3.79 24.99 15.03
CA GLY A 453 3.92 24.88 16.48
C GLY A 453 5.20 24.21 16.96
N GLY A 454 5.45 24.32 18.26
CA GLY A 454 6.63 23.77 18.91
C GLY A 454 6.93 22.33 18.52
N ASP A 455 8.20 21.97 18.59
CA ASP A 455 8.76 20.65 18.29
C ASP A 455 8.12 19.48 19.05
N GLU A 456 7.14 19.73 19.93
CA GLU A 456 6.41 18.78 20.77
C GLU A 456 5.84 17.59 19.99
N GLY A 457 5.20 17.82 18.84
CA GLY A 457 4.63 16.76 18.01
C GLY A 457 5.69 15.86 17.37
N ILE A 458 6.82 16.44 16.94
CA ILE A 458 7.95 15.68 16.40
C ILE A 458 8.67 14.93 17.52
N LEU A 459 8.83 15.55 18.69
CA LEU A 459 9.44 14.94 19.87
C LEU A 459 8.67 13.69 20.31
N ALA A 460 7.33 13.75 20.32
CA ALA A 460 6.47 12.61 20.63
C ALA A 460 6.64 11.45 19.64
N LEU A 461 6.96 11.76 18.38
CA LEU A 461 7.15 10.79 17.30
C LEU A 461 8.61 10.41 17.05
N LEU A 462 9.56 10.92 17.82
CA LEU A 462 10.98 10.87 17.48
C LEU A 462 11.50 9.42 17.29
N ASN A 463 11.07 8.52 18.18
CA ASN A 463 11.38 7.10 18.09
C ASN A 463 10.71 6.42 16.88
N ASP A 464 9.45 6.76 16.61
CA ASP A 464 8.72 6.23 15.44
C ASP A 464 9.37 6.71 14.12
N LEU A 465 9.80 7.97 14.03
CA LEU A 465 10.49 8.55 12.88
C LEU A 465 11.87 7.92 12.65
N SER A 466 12.67 7.76 13.71
CA SER A 466 13.98 7.09 13.62
C SER A 466 13.85 5.62 13.20
N GLY A 467 12.86 4.92 13.76
CA GLY A 467 12.53 3.56 13.36
C GLY A 467 12.06 3.47 11.90
N ALA A 468 11.21 4.40 11.46
CA ALA A 468 10.77 4.46 10.06
C ALA A 468 11.94 4.71 9.10
N LEU A 469 12.85 5.64 9.43
CA LEU A 469 14.04 5.93 8.63
C LEU A 469 14.93 4.71 8.45
N SER A 470 15.22 4.01 9.55
CA SER A 470 16.05 2.80 9.54
C SER A 470 15.46 1.72 8.64
N ARG A 471 14.13 1.54 8.71
CA ARG A 471 13.46 0.53 7.87
C ARG A 471 13.39 0.95 6.41
N ILE A 472 13.13 2.22 6.10
CA ILE A 472 13.11 2.72 4.71
C ILE A 472 14.50 2.61 4.05
N SER A 473 15.57 2.76 4.84
CA SER A 473 16.94 2.83 4.33
C SER A 473 17.68 1.49 4.32
N GLY A 474 17.38 0.60 5.27
CA GLY A 474 18.06 -0.69 5.48
C GLY A 474 17.58 -1.85 4.62
N GLU A 475 16.74 -1.62 3.61
CA GLU A 475 16.14 -2.68 2.81
C GLU A 475 17.04 -3.17 1.67
N GLU A 476 17.00 -4.49 1.45
CA GLU A 476 17.65 -5.16 0.31
C GLU A 476 17.00 -4.74 -1.01
N GLN A 477 17.82 -4.51 -2.03
CA GLN A 477 17.39 -4.02 -3.33
C GLN A 477 16.31 -4.90 -4.00
N ASP A 478 16.38 -6.22 -3.84
CA ASP A 478 15.39 -7.16 -4.41
C ASP A 478 13.98 -6.98 -3.81
N LYS A 479 13.90 -6.66 -2.52
CA LYS A 479 12.61 -6.43 -1.84
C LYS A 479 12.00 -5.08 -2.22
N VAL A 480 12.84 -4.05 -2.37
CA VAL A 480 12.41 -2.69 -2.74
C VAL A 480 11.76 -2.64 -4.12
N VAL A 481 12.28 -3.42 -5.08
CA VAL A 481 11.73 -3.51 -6.45
C VAL A 481 10.30 -4.07 -6.46
N ARG A 482 9.95 -4.92 -5.49
CA ARG A 482 8.62 -5.56 -5.37
C ARG A 482 7.62 -4.74 -4.55
N GLU A 483 8.01 -3.58 -4.05
CA GLU A 483 7.08 -2.72 -3.33
C GLU A 483 6.02 -2.11 -4.25
N ALA A 484 4.82 -1.98 -3.72
CA ALA A 484 3.76 -1.27 -4.41
C ALA A 484 4.06 0.24 -4.49
N PRO A 485 3.57 0.95 -5.53
CA PRO A 485 3.96 2.35 -5.76
C PRO A 485 3.53 3.30 -4.64
N TRP A 486 2.40 3.06 -3.97
CA TRP A 486 1.98 3.87 -2.82
C TRP A 486 2.92 3.74 -1.62
N VAL A 487 3.64 2.62 -1.47
CA VAL A 487 4.67 2.49 -0.43
C VAL A 487 5.80 3.49 -0.66
N THR A 488 6.18 3.71 -1.93
CA THR A 488 7.15 4.73 -2.32
C THR A 488 6.65 6.14 -1.98
N VAL A 489 5.39 6.44 -2.31
CA VAL A 489 4.76 7.75 -2.01
C VAL A 489 4.73 8.00 -0.50
N THR A 490 4.24 7.04 0.28
CA THR A 490 4.12 7.17 1.74
C THR A 490 5.50 7.29 2.39
N SER A 491 6.47 6.48 1.97
CA SER A 491 7.86 6.55 2.49
C SER A 491 8.51 7.88 2.17
N TYR A 492 8.31 8.41 0.96
CA TYR A 492 8.80 9.75 0.61
C TYR A 492 8.17 10.84 1.49
N GLY A 493 6.87 10.75 1.76
CA GLY A 493 6.19 11.67 2.70
C GLY A 493 6.75 11.61 4.11
N VAL A 494 7.09 10.42 4.62
CA VAL A 494 7.78 10.24 5.90
C VAL A 494 9.16 10.90 5.87
N LEU A 495 9.94 10.68 4.80
CA LEU A 495 11.26 11.29 4.63
C LEU A 495 11.20 12.82 4.56
N LEU A 496 10.19 13.40 3.90
CA LEU A 496 9.97 14.85 3.92
C LEU A 496 9.67 15.38 5.33
N CYS A 497 8.91 14.63 6.14
CA CYS A 497 8.64 15.01 7.53
C CYS A 497 9.93 15.04 8.35
N ILE A 498 10.79 14.02 8.20
CA ILE A 498 12.11 13.93 8.86
C ILE A 498 13.02 15.05 8.37
N TRP A 499 13.07 15.31 7.07
CA TRP A 499 13.87 16.40 6.50
C TRP A 499 13.45 17.76 7.06
N GLY A 500 12.13 18.03 7.08
CA GLY A 500 11.59 19.25 7.65
C GLY A 500 11.89 19.41 9.15
N ALA A 501 11.87 18.32 9.91
CA ALA A 501 12.25 18.32 11.33
C ALA A 501 13.74 18.62 11.52
N LEU A 502 14.62 17.97 10.75
CA LEU A 502 16.06 18.20 10.77
C LEU A 502 16.42 19.64 10.40
N LYS A 503 15.81 20.21 9.35
CA LYS A 503 16.03 21.60 8.94
C LYS A 503 15.65 22.59 10.04
N ARG A 504 14.51 22.38 10.68
CA ARG A 504 14.06 23.23 11.78
C ARG A 504 15.00 23.15 12.97
N ALA A 505 15.29 21.94 13.45
CA ALA A 505 16.23 21.71 14.54
C ALA A 505 17.59 22.35 14.24
N SER A 506 18.09 22.21 13.00
CA SER A 506 19.37 22.80 12.59
C SER A 506 19.34 24.33 12.61
N THR A 507 18.22 24.93 12.20
CA THR A 507 18.02 26.38 12.23
C THR A 507 17.98 26.91 13.66
N ASP A 508 17.29 26.22 14.56
CA ASP A 508 17.17 26.61 15.97
C ASP A 508 18.53 26.49 16.70
N ILE A 509 19.28 25.41 16.44
CA ILE A 509 20.65 25.23 16.95
C ILE A 509 21.56 26.35 16.43
N ARG A 510 21.49 26.68 15.14
CA ARG A 510 22.29 27.76 14.54
C ARG A 510 21.92 29.12 15.11
N HIS A 511 20.64 29.38 15.35
CA HIS A 511 20.19 30.61 15.98
C HIS A 511 20.74 30.74 17.42
N HIS A 512 20.72 29.66 18.19
CA HIS A 512 21.30 29.62 19.54
C HIS A 512 22.82 29.85 19.50
N LEU A 513 23.54 29.17 18.60
CA LEU A 513 24.98 29.36 18.38
C LEU A 513 25.32 30.81 18.04
N ASN A 514 24.56 31.45 17.15
CA ASN A 514 24.78 32.84 16.76
C ASN A 514 24.47 33.83 17.90
N THR A 515 23.55 33.49 18.79
CA THR A 515 23.09 34.37 19.88
C THR A 515 23.96 34.25 21.14
N PHE A 516 24.29 33.02 21.52
CA PHE A 516 24.96 32.71 22.79
C PHE A 516 26.42 32.24 22.61
N ASN A 517 26.85 31.96 21.37
CA ASN A 517 28.18 31.41 21.05
C ASN A 517 28.49 30.08 21.77
N GLU A 518 27.45 29.34 22.13
CA GLU A 518 27.49 28.04 22.79
C GLU A 518 26.48 27.09 22.12
N LEU A 519 26.69 25.77 22.26
CA LEU A 519 25.71 24.79 21.81
C LEU A 519 24.52 24.76 22.78
N PRO A 520 23.28 24.55 22.29
CA PRO A 520 22.15 24.34 23.16
C PRO A 520 22.36 23.11 24.07
N LYS A 521 21.66 23.08 25.20
CA LYS A 521 21.77 21.93 26.12
C LYS A 521 21.27 20.67 25.45
N THR A 522 21.85 19.54 25.86
CA THR A 522 21.53 18.25 25.25
C THR A 522 20.08 17.82 25.43
N SER A 523 19.43 18.30 26.48
CA SER A 523 18.02 18.06 26.77
C SER A 523 17.05 18.94 25.97
N GLU A 524 17.53 19.93 25.21
CA GLU A 524 16.67 20.80 24.41
C GLU A 524 16.10 20.04 23.20
N SER A 525 14.85 20.35 22.84
CA SER A 525 14.12 19.64 21.79
C SER A 525 14.85 19.61 20.44
N CYS A 526 15.43 20.74 20.03
CA CYS A 526 16.18 20.83 18.77
C CYS A 526 17.41 19.90 18.77
N MET A 527 18.14 19.79 19.88
CA MET A 527 19.28 18.89 20.02
C MET A 527 18.84 17.42 20.01
N LEU A 528 17.77 17.07 20.74
CA LEU A 528 17.23 15.71 20.77
C LEU A 528 16.77 15.25 19.37
N ILE A 529 16.06 16.12 18.66
CA ILE A 529 15.57 15.87 17.30
C ILE A 529 16.74 15.69 16.34
N PHE A 530 17.66 16.65 16.31
CA PHE A 530 18.82 16.61 15.42
C PHE A 530 19.63 15.35 15.66
N ASN A 531 20.02 15.09 16.92
CA ASN A 531 20.88 13.96 17.24
C ASN A 531 20.20 12.63 16.88
N THR A 532 18.97 12.39 17.33
CA THR A 532 18.31 11.10 17.10
C THR A 532 18.09 10.80 15.61
N LEU A 533 17.68 11.79 14.82
CA LEU A 533 17.40 11.61 13.40
C LEU A 533 18.68 11.55 12.57
N MET A 534 19.69 12.35 12.90
CA MET A 534 20.97 12.36 12.18
C MET A 534 21.79 11.11 12.51
N GLU A 535 21.80 10.64 13.75
CA GLU A 535 22.40 9.35 14.14
C GLU A 535 21.81 8.21 13.31
N SER A 536 20.47 8.18 13.20
CA SER A 536 19.76 7.19 12.38
C SER A 536 20.12 7.33 10.89
N ALA A 537 20.21 8.55 10.36
CA ALA A 537 20.62 8.76 8.96
C ALA A 537 22.05 8.27 8.68
N LEU A 538 23.00 8.60 9.55
CA LEU A 538 24.42 8.24 9.40
C LEU A 538 24.67 6.73 9.49
N LEU A 539 23.96 6.04 10.39
CA LEU A 539 24.01 4.58 10.51
C LEU A 539 23.59 3.87 9.21
N ASN A 540 22.66 4.46 8.47
CA ASN A 540 22.16 3.90 7.20
C ASN A 540 22.99 4.33 5.98
N PHE A 541 23.86 5.34 6.12
CA PHE A 541 24.74 5.83 5.05
C PHE A 541 26.13 5.17 5.06
N SER A 542 26.57 4.68 6.23
CA SER A 542 27.91 4.12 6.38
C SER A 542 28.10 2.86 5.55
N THR A 543 29.01 2.94 4.58
CA THR A 543 29.50 1.75 3.86
C THR A 543 30.12 0.75 4.85
N GLU A 544 30.19 -0.54 4.50
CA GLU A 544 30.69 -1.58 5.41
C GLU A 544 32.09 -1.29 6.02
N ASN A 545 32.88 -0.42 5.38
CA ASN A 545 34.20 0.02 5.85
C ASN A 545 34.19 1.19 6.86
N ASP A 546 33.09 1.94 6.99
CA ASP A 546 32.98 3.12 7.89
C ASP A 546 32.25 2.83 9.22
N ARG A 547 31.84 1.57 9.45
CA ARG A 547 31.10 1.11 10.66
C ARG A 547 31.85 1.30 12.00
N VAL A 548 33.04 1.91 11.99
CA VAL A 548 33.91 2.13 13.17
C VAL A 548 33.69 3.50 13.83
N ARG A 549 33.00 4.47 13.20
CA ARG A 549 32.67 5.74 13.87
C ARG A 549 31.55 5.52 14.89
N ASP A 550 31.81 5.85 16.16
CA ASP A 550 30.78 5.91 17.20
C ASP A 550 29.69 6.90 16.72
N PRO A 551 28.44 6.45 16.51
CA PRO A 551 27.39 7.31 15.99
C PRO A 551 26.98 8.38 16.99
N ARG A 552 27.35 8.28 18.28
CA ARG A 552 26.85 9.17 19.33
C ARG A 552 27.33 10.62 19.14
N LEU A 553 26.47 11.43 18.53
CA LEU A 553 26.77 12.83 18.17
C LEU A 553 27.03 13.71 19.40
N TRP A 554 26.49 13.32 20.56
CA TRP A 554 26.71 13.96 21.86
C TRP A 554 28.16 13.94 22.36
N THR A 555 29.01 13.07 21.79
CA THR A 555 30.43 12.95 22.15
C THR A 555 31.37 13.71 21.22
N MET A 556 30.82 14.29 20.14
CA MET A 556 31.59 15.06 19.16
C MET A 556 32.11 16.36 19.77
N ASP A 557 33.27 16.80 19.32
CA ASP A 557 33.74 18.14 19.62
C ASP A 557 32.87 19.21 18.93
N ARG A 558 32.99 20.44 19.41
CA ARG A 558 32.16 21.55 18.92
C ARG A 558 32.39 21.83 17.43
N GLU A 559 33.61 21.71 16.96
CA GLU A 559 33.96 22.03 15.57
C GLU A 559 33.39 20.99 14.59
N ALA A 560 33.53 19.71 14.91
CA ALA A 560 32.95 18.62 14.15
C ALA A 560 31.42 18.63 14.17
N PHE A 561 30.80 19.00 15.31
CA PHE A 561 29.35 19.16 15.37
C PHE A 561 28.86 20.31 14.47
N VAL A 562 29.55 21.46 14.47
CA VAL A 562 29.20 22.59 13.59
C VAL A 562 29.38 22.21 12.12
N SER A 563 30.45 21.49 11.77
CA SER A 563 30.63 20.95 10.41
C SER A 563 29.49 20.00 10.02
N LEU A 564 29.08 19.08 10.90
CA LEU A 564 27.94 18.20 10.65
C LEU A 564 26.62 18.97 10.54
N LEU A 565 26.44 20.06 11.30
CA LEU A 565 25.27 20.93 11.22
C LEU A 565 25.18 21.65 9.87
N ASP A 566 26.32 21.97 9.28
CA ASP A 566 26.41 22.62 7.97
C ASP A 566 26.23 21.62 6.81
N GLU A 567 26.77 20.40 6.95
CA GLU A 567 26.68 19.35 5.93
C GLU A 567 25.42 18.48 6.03
N GLY A 568 24.78 18.41 7.20
CA GLY A 568 23.73 17.44 7.53
C GLY A 568 22.50 17.51 6.63
N GLU A 569 22.12 18.70 6.16
CA GLU A 569 21.04 18.85 5.19
C GLU A 569 21.38 18.18 3.86
N SER A 570 22.61 18.37 3.37
CA SER A 570 23.07 17.78 2.10
C SER A 570 23.16 16.25 2.19
N LEU A 571 23.66 15.73 3.32
CA LEU A 571 23.72 14.29 3.60
C LEU A 571 22.32 13.67 3.59
N PHE A 572 21.35 14.33 4.24
CA PHE A 572 19.98 13.83 4.28
C PHE A 572 19.31 13.88 2.90
N VAL A 573 19.51 14.95 2.12
CA VAL A 573 18.99 15.01 0.75
C VAL A 573 19.59 13.91 -0.13
N ASN A 574 20.88 13.61 0.02
CA ASN A 574 21.53 12.50 -0.70
C ASN A 574 20.93 11.14 -0.31
N LEU A 575 20.53 10.95 0.96
CA LEU A 575 19.79 9.76 1.39
C LEU A 575 18.44 9.65 0.67
N ILE A 576 17.68 10.75 0.56
CA ILE A 576 16.41 10.76 -0.18
C ILE A 576 16.64 10.48 -1.68
N LYS A 577 17.71 11.02 -2.27
CA LYS A 577 18.09 10.73 -3.66
C LYS A 577 18.40 9.24 -3.87
N ALA A 578 19.19 8.64 -2.98
CA ALA A 578 19.46 7.20 -3.01
C ALA A 578 18.17 6.37 -2.86
N PHE A 579 17.27 6.78 -1.97
CA PHE A 579 15.94 6.16 -1.84
C PHE A 579 15.16 6.19 -3.16
N CYS A 580 15.11 7.33 -3.85
CA CYS A 580 14.43 7.48 -5.13
C CYS A 580 15.08 6.66 -6.25
N GLN A 581 16.42 6.59 -6.29
CA GLN A 581 17.18 5.80 -7.26
C GLN A 581 16.90 4.30 -7.14
N ARG A 582 16.80 3.77 -5.91
CA ARG A 582 16.50 2.36 -5.65
C ARG A 582 15.09 1.96 -6.08
N ARG A 583 14.17 2.92 -6.20
CA ARG A 583 12.73 2.71 -6.52
C ARG A 583 12.39 3.20 -7.94
N SER A 584 13.08 2.64 -8.94
CA SER A 584 12.99 3.06 -10.34
C SER A 584 11.89 2.38 -11.17
N VAL A 585 11.27 1.30 -10.67
CA VAL A 585 10.24 0.51 -11.37
C VAL A 585 9.03 1.37 -11.75
N TRP A 586 8.53 2.12 -10.78
CA TRP A 586 7.44 3.07 -10.97
C TRP A 586 8.03 4.45 -11.18
N GLY A 587 7.35 5.27 -11.97
CA GLY A 587 7.94 6.55 -12.36
C GLY A 587 7.94 7.63 -11.25
N ILE A 588 7.44 7.32 -10.05
CA ILE A 588 7.57 8.17 -8.85
C ILE A 588 9.04 8.38 -8.48
N GLY A 589 9.84 7.31 -8.40
CA GLY A 589 11.24 7.41 -7.98
C GLY A 589 12.07 8.30 -8.91
N PRO A 590 12.11 8.03 -10.23
CA PRO A 590 12.79 8.88 -11.20
C PRO A 590 12.29 10.32 -11.22
N SER A 591 10.97 10.53 -11.10
CA SER A 591 10.38 11.88 -11.05
C SER A 591 10.82 12.67 -9.83
N MET A 592 10.76 12.07 -8.63
CA MET A 592 11.18 12.76 -7.41
C MET A 592 12.70 12.95 -7.35
N LEU A 593 13.48 12.06 -7.95
CA LEU A 593 14.92 12.27 -8.13
C LEU A 593 15.21 13.51 -8.99
N ALA A 594 14.46 13.72 -10.07
CA ALA A 594 14.57 14.92 -10.90
C ALA A 594 14.21 16.19 -10.12
N VAL A 595 13.09 16.18 -9.37
CA VAL A 595 12.69 17.30 -8.49
C VAL A 595 13.78 17.63 -7.47
N LEU A 596 14.37 16.62 -6.84
CA LEU A 596 15.47 16.81 -5.89
C LEU A 596 16.76 17.31 -6.54
N GLY A 597 16.97 17.02 -7.83
CA GLY A 597 18.11 17.52 -8.61
C GLY A 597 18.02 19.01 -8.96
N GLU A 598 16.81 19.58 -9.03
CA GLU A 598 16.58 21.00 -9.30
C GLU A 598 16.86 21.89 -8.07
N ILE A 599 17.09 21.30 -6.90
CA ILE A 599 17.33 22.01 -5.64
C ILE A 599 18.76 22.61 -5.63
N PRO A 600 18.92 23.94 -5.51
CA PRO A 600 20.24 24.58 -5.44
C PRO A 600 21.07 24.07 -4.25
N GLY A 601 22.36 23.81 -4.47
CA GLY A 601 23.27 23.30 -3.43
C GLY A 601 23.25 21.78 -3.26
N THR A 602 22.50 21.06 -4.11
CA THR A 602 22.42 19.59 -4.11
C THR A 602 22.85 18.96 -5.45
N GLY A 603 23.43 19.74 -6.36
CA GLY A 603 23.87 19.26 -7.67
C GLY A 603 24.89 18.11 -7.56
N PRO A 604 25.02 17.26 -8.59
CA PRO A 604 26.03 16.21 -8.58
C PRO A 604 27.43 16.83 -8.59
N GLU A 605 28.29 16.37 -7.67
CA GLU A 605 29.73 16.28 -7.97
C GLU A 605 29.99 15.07 -8.86
#